data_AF-A0A7C1IX59-F1
#
_entry.id   AF-A0A7C1IX59-F1
#
_cell.length_a   1.000
_cell.length_b   1.000
_cell.length_c   1.000
_cell.angle_alpha   90.00
_cell.angle_beta   90.00
_cell.angle_gamma   90.00
#
_symmetry.space_group_name_H-M   'P 1'
#
loop_
_entity.id
_entity.type
_entity.pdbx_description
1 polymer ?
#
loop_
_entity_poly.entity_id
_entity_poly.type
_entity_poly.pdbx_seq_one_letter_code
_entity_poly.pdbx_strand_id
1 'polypeptide(L)'
;MAEIHFLPDEKKIEARASETVLQTSLRGDIPHAHACGGQAQCSTCRVWVLEGLENCRKRTTRERQIAEKLALPDQVRLACQLTVSGPVKLRRLVLDDDDLEIINQLGRKTAGVAGQQKLVTILFSDIRGFTSFSESLPAYDVMFVLNRYFQQMGKAIYRHHGYIDNYMGDGLMAIFGVEDEANGTLNAVRAGLEMLEAQENFKPYLQATYHKSFEIGIGVHYGPAVLGALGYGDSQKPSTIGDSVNLASRIESANKEAGTRFLISQAAYEQVKDQVKVGKTVTVEVKGKSGKYPLFEVTGLQQASNQPVKATARVEAGMQWIPVLAEGELQPNAHNVVKVGETAILLLHRRGQIFAVQSRCPHMNLPLNTASVSEDCQTLTCPWHHSAFDLNSGQVRKWAPWPPALGAVFGALRPKQKLRTWPTRIADGFVWIGTKSK
;
A
#
# COMPACT_ATOMS: atom_id res chain seq x y z
N MET A 1 -36.48 13.83 40.08
CA MET A 1 -36.04 13.94 38.67
C MET A 1 -34.53 13.74 38.66
N ALA A 2 -33.98 13.07 37.65
CA ALA A 2 -32.54 12.83 37.58
C ALA A 2 -31.85 14.14 37.18
N GLU A 3 -30.95 14.65 38.01
CA GLU A 3 -30.18 15.87 37.75
C GLU A 3 -28.69 15.52 37.68
N ILE A 4 -27.98 16.05 36.69
CA ILE A 4 -26.54 15.87 36.53
C ILE A 4 -25.84 17.19 36.79
N HIS A 5 -24.97 17.20 37.79
CA HIS A 5 -24.06 18.31 38.05
C HIS A 5 -22.71 18.05 37.36
N PHE A 6 -22.39 18.85 36.35
CA PHE A 6 -21.16 18.76 35.57
C PHE A 6 -20.10 19.73 36.11
N LEU A 7 -18.94 19.16 36.48
CA LEU A 7 -17.73 19.89 36.80
C LEU A 7 -16.70 19.74 35.66
N PRO A 8 -15.87 20.76 35.39
CA PRO A 8 -15.70 22.01 36.14
C PRO A 8 -16.69 23.11 35.75
N ASP A 9 -17.62 22.86 34.83
CA ASP A 9 -18.53 23.87 34.27
C ASP A 9 -19.53 24.46 35.28
N GLU A 10 -19.65 23.86 36.47
CA GLU A 10 -20.61 24.19 37.54
C GLU A 10 -22.07 24.27 37.07
N LYS A 11 -22.40 23.52 35.99
CA LYS A 11 -23.73 23.48 35.41
C LYS A 11 -24.52 22.26 35.88
N LYS A 12 -25.79 22.48 36.22
CA LYS A 12 -26.76 21.43 36.54
C LYS A 12 -27.75 21.28 35.42
N ILE A 13 -27.86 20.09 34.86
CA ILE A 13 -28.76 19.79 33.74
C ILE A 13 -29.67 18.64 34.15
N GLU A 14 -30.97 18.80 33.94
CA GLU A 14 -31.93 17.72 34.12
C GLU A 14 -31.72 16.63 33.06
N ALA A 15 -31.57 15.38 33.49
CA ALA A 15 -31.41 14.21 32.63
C ALA A 15 -32.77 13.62 32.25
N ARG A 16 -32.96 13.38 30.95
CA ARG A 16 -34.14 12.66 30.45
C ARG A 16 -33.92 11.15 30.60
N ALA A 17 -35.00 10.39 30.82
CA ALA A 17 -34.93 8.97 31.20
C ALA A 17 -34.18 8.05 30.21
N SER A 18 -34.05 8.45 28.94
CA SER A 18 -33.34 7.71 27.89
C SER A 18 -32.09 8.42 27.36
N GLU A 19 -31.76 9.60 27.88
CA GLU A 19 -30.58 10.35 27.45
C GLU A 19 -29.34 9.84 28.17
N THR A 20 -28.28 9.66 27.38
CA THR A 20 -26.94 9.45 27.92
C THR A 20 -26.41 10.73 28.54
N VAL A 21 -25.41 10.61 29.41
CA VAL A 21 -24.72 11.76 30.01
C VAL A 21 -24.08 12.64 28.93
N LEU A 22 -23.56 12.04 27.85
CA LEU A 22 -23.03 12.80 26.70
C LEU A 22 -24.12 13.62 26.01
N GLN A 23 -25.29 13.02 25.74
CA GLN A 23 -26.41 13.76 25.14
C GLN A 23 -26.91 14.87 26.07
N THR A 24 -26.97 14.59 27.37
CA THR A 24 -27.37 15.57 28.39
C THR A 24 -26.39 16.74 28.44
N SER A 25 -25.08 16.49 28.39
CA SER A 25 -24.08 17.56 28.40
C SER A 25 -24.13 18.39 27.11
N LEU A 26 -24.20 17.76 25.94
CA LEU A 26 -24.26 18.47 24.66
C LEU A 26 -25.53 19.32 24.54
N ARG A 27 -26.68 18.82 25.04
CA ARG A 27 -27.93 19.58 25.11
C ARG A 27 -27.86 20.76 26.08
N GLY A 28 -27.05 20.65 27.14
CA GLY A 28 -26.82 21.72 28.12
C GLY A 28 -25.75 22.73 27.71
N ASP A 29 -25.32 22.71 26.45
CA ASP A 29 -24.20 23.50 25.93
C ASP A 29 -22.94 23.34 26.80
N ILE A 30 -22.65 22.10 27.18
CA ILE A 30 -21.42 21.71 27.87
C ILE A 30 -20.55 20.98 26.85
N PRO A 31 -19.42 21.57 26.43
CA PRO A 31 -18.46 20.91 25.57
C PRO A 31 -18.01 19.58 26.17
N HIS A 32 -18.12 18.51 25.40
CA HIS A 32 -17.80 17.17 25.87
C HIS A 32 -17.10 16.38 24.78
N ALA A 33 -15.90 15.91 25.08
CA ALA A 33 -15.10 15.05 24.22
C ALA A 33 -15.85 13.80 23.74
N HIS A 34 -15.87 13.52 22.43
CA HIS A 34 -16.49 12.30 21.88
C HIS A 34 -15.95 11.93 20.49
N ALA A 35 -14.65 11.66 20.38
CA ALA A 35 -13.96 11.39 19.11
C ALA A 35 -14.65 10.36 18.17
N CYS A 36 -15.28 9.31 18.72
CA CYS A 36 -16.02 8.31 17.92
C CYS A 36 -17.49 8.65 17.65
N GLY A 37 -17.93 9.89 17.88
CA GLY A 37 -19.34 10.27 17.72
C GLY A 37 -20.27 9.69 18.80
N GLY A 38 -19.75 9.19 19.92
CA GLY A 38 -20.54 8.60 21.00
C GLY A 38 -20.90 7.12 20.82
N GLN A 39 -20.18 6.39 19.97
CA GLN A 39 -20.46 4.98 19.66
C GLN A 39 -19.78 3.95 20.59
N ALA A 40 -19.09 4.42 21.64
CA ALA A 40 -18.23 3.62 22.53
C ALA A 40 -17.13 2.85 21.78
N GLN A 41 -16.46 3.53 20.85
CA GLN A 41 -15.24 3.05 20.17
C GLN A 41 -13.97 3.78 20.66
N CYS A 42 -14.13 4.78 21.54
CA CYS A 42 -13.03 5.52 22.16
C CYS A 42 -13.34 5.82 23.63
N SER A 43 -12.33 6.25 24.39
CA SER A 43 -12.44 6.63 25.81
C SER A 43 -12.40 8.15 26.04
N THR A 44 -12.57 8.97 25.00
CA THR A 44 -12.45 10.43 25.13
C THR A 44 -13.59 11.05 25.95
N CYS A 45 -14.82 10.51 25.84
CA CYS A 45 -16.00 10.95 26.62
C CYS A 45 -16.01 10.52 28.09
N ARG A 46 -14.85 10.21 28.68
CA ARG A 46 -14.79 9.72 30.06
C ARG A 46 -15.22 10.81 31.03
N VAL A 47 -16.01 10.40 32.01
CA VAL A 47 -16.38 11.20 33.19
C VAL A 47 -16.03 10.44 34.44
N TRP A 48 -15.69 11.17 35.49
CA TRP A 48 -15.55 10.66 36.84
C TRP A 48 -16.84 10.94 37.62
N VAL A 49 -17.51 9.88 38.08
CA VAL A 49 -18.66 9.97 38.98
C VAL A 49 -18.14 10.23 40.39
N LEU A 50 -18.33 11.46 40.86
CA LEU A 50 -17.91 11.90 42.19
C LEU A 50 -18.95 11.51 43.26
N GLU A 51 -20.23 11.66 42.94
CA GLU A 51 -21.36 11.36 43.85
C GLU A 51 -22.51 10.72 43.04
N GLY A 52 -23.28 9.83 43.67
CA GLY A 52 -24.47 9.19 43.06
C GLY A 52 -24.18 7.99 42.17
N LEU A 53 -23.11 7.22 42.42
CA LEU A 53 -22.77 6.05 41.59
C LEU A 53 -23.88 4.98 41.59
N GLU A 54 -24.62 4.86 42.69
CA GLU A 54 -25.81 4.02 42.83
C GLU A 54 -26.97 4.42 41.90
N ASN A 55 -27.00 5.69 41.48
CA ASN A 55 -27.99 6.23 40.53
C ASN A 55 -27.58 6.02 39.06
N CYS A 56 -26.36 5.52 38.83
CA CYS A 56 -25.85 5.21 37.50
C CYS A 56 -26.29 3.83 37.06
N ARG A 57 -26.76 3.70 35.82
CA ARG A 57 -26.98 2.37 35.24
C ARG A 57 -25.68 1.58 35.15
N LYS A 58 -25.80 0.25 35.23
CA LYS A 58 -24.69 -0.69 35.05
C LYS A 58 -24.00 -0.49 33.69
N ARG A 59 -22.70 -0.80 33.63
CA ARG A 59 -21.93 -0.70 32.39
C ARG A 59 -22.56 -1.52 31.28
N THR A 60 -22.74 -0.89 30.11
CA THR A 60 -23.09 -1.61 28.88
C THR A 60 -21.96 -2.56 28.49
N THR A 61 -22.22 -3.54 27.62
CA THR A 61 -21.18 -4.47 27.15
C THR A 61 -20.01 -3.72 26.51
N ARG A 62 -20.28 -2.70 25.70
CA ARG A 62 -19.25 -1.88 25.02
C ARG A 62 -18.43 -1.06 26.03
N GLU A 63 -19.10 -0.46 27.01
CA GLU A 63 -18.40 0.27 28.07
C GLU A 63 -17.50 -0.65 28.90
N ARG A 64 -17.98 -1.84 29.24
CA ARG A 64 -17.22 -2.83 30.01
C ARG A 64 -15.94 -3.24 29.29
N GLN A 65 -16.00 -3.50 27.99
CA GLN A 65 -14.81 -3.85 27.19
C GLN A 65 -13.73 -2.77 27.23
N ILE A 66 -14.11 -1.50 27.06
CA ILE A 66 -13.16 -0.38 27.15
C ILE A 66 -12.63 -0.22 28.57
N ALA A 67 -13.49 -0.36 29.57
CA ALA A 67 -13.10 -0.20 30.96
C ALA A 67 -12.13 -1.30 31.43
N GLU A 68 -12.34 -2.55 31.03
CA GLU A 68 -11.40 -3.65 31.30
C GLU A 68 -10.07 -3.41 30.59
N LYS A 69 -10.10 -3.03 29.29
CA LYS A 69 -8.88 -2.76 28.50
C LYS A 69 -8.02 -1.64 29.11
N LEU A 70 -8.64 -0.62 29.69
CA LEU A 70 -7.97 0.54 30.28
C LEU A 70 -7.86 0.48 31.81
N ALA A 71 -8.26 -0.64 32.43
CA ALA A 71 -8.30 -0.82 33.90
C ALA A 71 -9.02 0.33 34.63
N LEU A 72 -10.17 0.78 34.10
CA LEU A 72 -10.92 1.90 34.67
C LEU A 72 -11.70 1.49 35.92
N PRO A 73 -11.57 2.21 37.04
CA PRO A 73 -12.37 1.97 38.24
C PRO A 73 -13.85 2.28 37.97
N ASP A 74 -14.76 1.75 38.79
CA ASP A 74 -16.21 1.88 38.56
C ASP A 74 -16.72 3.33 38.50
N GLN A 75 -16.01 4.24 39.20
CA GLN A 75 -16.29 5.68 39.18
C GLN A 75 -15.98 6.32 37.82
N VAL A 76 -15.11 5.74 37.00
CA VAL A 76 -14.83 6.25 35.66
C VAL A 76 -15.74 5.56 34.65
N ARG A 77 -16.57 6.36 33.99
CA ARG A 77 -17.63 5.90 33.08
C ARG A 77 -17.49 6.57 31.72
N LEU A 78 -18.01 5.93 30.67
CA LEU A 78 -18.13 6.53 29.35
C LEU A 78 -19.45 7.32 29.28
N ALA A 79 -19.37 8.66 29.16
CA ALA A 79 -20.57 9.50 29.13
C ALA A 79 -21.54 9.13 28.00
N CYS A 80 -21.03 8.63 26.87
CA CYS A 80 -21.86 8.17 25.75
C CYS A 80 -22.63 6.86 26.01
N GLN A 81 -22.32 6.14 27.09
CA GLN A 81 -22.98 4.88 27.47
C GLN A 81 -23.71 4.99 28.81
N LEU A 82 -23.33 5.96 29.64
CA LEU A 82 -23.89 6.17 30.95
C LEU A 82 -25.26 6.85 30.86
N THR A 83 -26.26 6.22 31.47
CA THR A 83 -27.58 6.81 31.76
C THR A 83 -27.78 6.81 33.27
N VAL A 84 -28.56 7.78 33.77
CA VAL A 84 -28.76 8.00 35.20
C VAL A 84 -30.24 8.04 35.55
N SER A 85 -30.60 7.52 36.73
CA SER A 85 -31.99 7.47 37.22
C SER A 85 -32.24 8.38 38.42
N GLY A 86 -31.21 9.02 38.96
CA GLY A 86 -31.27 9.92 40.10
C GLY A 86 -30.17 10.97 40.04
N PRO A 87 -30.02 11.81 41.09
CA PRO A 87 -29.01 12.85 41.14
C PRO A 87 -27.59 12.27 41.07
N VAL A 88 -26.75 12.88 40.24
CA VAL A 88 -25.32 12.52 40.12
C VAL A 88 -24.45 13.76 39.99
N LYS A 89 -23.22 13.66 40.49
CA LYS A 89 -22.19 14.68 40.31
C LYS A 89 -21.01 14.09 39.55
N LEU A 90 -20.68 14.71 38.43
CA LEU A 90 -19.70 14.21 37.49
C LEU A 90 -18.60 15.25 37.26
N ARG A 91 -17.36 14.81 37.14
CA ARG A 91 -16.25 15.62 36.64
C ARG A 91 -15.83 15.11 35.26
N ARG A 92 -15.80 16.00 34.26
CA ARG A 92 -15.22 15.70 32.95
C ARG A 92 -13.71 15.51 33.12
N LEU A 93 -13.13 14.52 32.43
CA LEU A 93 -11.71 14.17 32.54
C LEU A 93 -10.81 14.89 31.53
N VAL A 94 -11.41 15.67 30.64
CA VAL A 94 -10.79 16.42 29.55
C VAL A 94 -11.21 17.88 29.77
N LEU A 95 -10.25 18.76 30.05
CA LEU A 95 -10.47 19.91 30.94
C LEU A 95 -10.03 21.28 30.39
N ASP A 96 -9.29 21.36 29.27
CA ASP A 96 -8.77 22.64 28.76
C ASP A 96 -9.16 22.94 27.29
N ASP A 97 -8.87 24.17 26.87
CA ASP A 97 -9.19 24.68 25.52
C ASP A 97 -8.44 23.90 24.43
N ASP A 98 -7.23 23.41 24.73
CA ASP A 98 -6.39 22.61 23.83
C ASP A 98 -7.03 21.23 23.55
N ASP A 99 -7.53 20.57 24.60
CA ASP A 99 -8.30 19.33 24.46
C ASP A 99 -9.52 19.54 23.53
N LEU A 100 -10.28 20.62 23.75
CA LEU A 100 -11.46 20.96 22.94
C LEU A 100 -11.10 21.25 21.49
N GLU A 101 -9.94 21.87 21.23
CA GLU A 101 -9.43 22.10 19.89
C GLU A 101 -9.10 20.78 19.17
N ILE A 102 -8.38 19.87 19.82
CA ILE A 102 -8.04 18.53 19.29
C ILE A 102 -9.30 17.72 18.97
N ILE A 103 -10.31 17.78 19.84
CA ILE A 103 -11.59 17.07 19.65
C ILE A 103 -12.39 17.67 18.50
N ASN A 104 -12.43 19.00 18.39
CA ASN A 104 -13.06 19.66 17.27
C ASN A 104 -12.34 19.33 15.96
N GLN A 105 -11.03 19.14 15.94
CA GLN A 105 -10.30 18.70 14.74
C GLN A 105 -10.66 17.25 14.36
N LEU A 106 -10.80 16.35 15.34
CA LEU A 106 -11.26 14.98 15.10
C LEU A 106 -12.74 14.90 14.68
N GLY A 107 -13.57 15.87 15.05
CA GLY A 107 -15.00 15.94 14.75
C GLY A 107 -15.40 16.88 13.59
N ARG A 108 -14.56 17.85 13.21
CA ARG A 108 -14.82 18.77 12.09
C ARG A 108 -14.75 17.99 10.79
N LYS A 109 -15.83 18.10 10.01
CA LYS A 109 -15.82 17.88 8.56
C LYS A 109 -15.04 19.00 7.88
N THR A 110 -13.75 19.13 8.18
CA THR A 110 -12.84 19.84 7.27
C THR A 110 -12.53 18.83 6.17
N ALA A 111 -12.88 19.17 4.93
CA ALA A 111 -12.72 18.36 3.71
C ALA A 111 -11.92 17.05 3.89
N GLY A 112 -12.60 15.96 4.28
CA GLY A 112 -12.10 14.61 4.08
C GLY A 112 -12.04 13.66 5.28
N VAL A 113 -11.57 14.06 6.48
CA VAL A 113 -11.27 13.05 7.51
C VAL A 113 -11.46 13.55 8.96
N ALA A 114 -12.71 13.60 9.43
CA ALA A 114 -13.00 13.37 10.84
C ALA A 114 -12.53 11.94 11.21
N GLY A 115 -12.04 11.70 12.43
CA GLY A 115 -11.51 10.41 12.88
C GLY A 115 -12.49 9.25 12.60
N GLN A 116 -12.33 8.57 11.47
CA GLN A 116 -13.28 7.56 10.98
C GLN A 116 -12.63 6.19 11.05
N GLN A 117 -13.27 5.27 11.77
CA GLN A 117 -12.90 3.87 11.72
C GLN A 117 -13.39 3.26 10.40
N LYS A 118 -12.47 2.76 9.58
CA LYS A 118 -12.77 2.06 8.31
C LYS A 118 -12.02 0.74 8.25
N LEU A 119 -12.55 -0.21 7.49
CA LEU A 119 -11.79 -1.37 7.04
C LEU A 119 -10.90 -0.92 5.88
N VAL A 120 -9.61 -1.14 6.02
CA VAL A 120 -8.61 -0.75 5.02
C VAL A 120 -7.56 -1.83 4.89
N THR A 121 -6.83 -1.80 3.78
CA THR A 121 -5.65 -2.64 3.58
C THR A 121 -4.40 -1.80 3.80
N ILE A 122 -3.54 -2.24 4.71
CA ILE A 122 -2.32 -1.57 5.12
C ILE A 122 -1.15 -2.38 4.58
N LEU A 123 -0.26 -1.71 3.84
CA LEU A 123 0.98 -2.25 3.31
C LEU A 123 2.16 -1.57 4.01
N PHE A 124 3.08 -2.37 4.54
CA PHE A 124 4.39 -1.94 4.97
C PHE A 124 5.46 -2.51 4.04
N SER A 125 6.49 -1.72 3.77
CA SER A 125 7.69 -2.19 3.09
C SER A 125 8.93 -1.56 3.71
N ASP A 126 9.99 -2.36 3.85
CA ASP A 126 11.25 -1.96 4.48
C ASP A 126 12.46 -2.55 3.72
N ILE A 127 13.62 -1.88 3.77
CA ILE A 127 14.83 -2.31 3.07
C ILE A 127 15.64 -3.24 3.98
N ARG A 128 15.91 -4.44 3.48
CA ARG A 128 16.71 -5.42 4.23
C ARG A 128 18.17 -5.02 4.32
N GLY A 129 18.65 -4.93 5.56
CA GLY A 129 20.05 -4.63 5.83
C GLY A 129 20.43 -3.21 5.45
N PHE A 130 19.46 -2.28 5.46
CA PHE A 130 19.69 -0.89 5.09
C PHE A 130 20.81 -0.23 5.89
N THR A 131 20.91 -0.50 7.20
CA THR A 131 21.99 0.03 8.04
C THR A 131 23.37 -0.25 7.45
N SER A 132 23.64 -1.51 7.08
CA SER A 132 24.91 -1.90 6.47
C SER A 132 25.12 -1.31 5.07
N PHE A 133 24.03 -1.02 4.36
CA PHE A 133 24.09 -0.29 3.08
C PHE A 133 24.47 1.18 3.32
N SER A 134 23.78 1.85 4.24
CA SER A 134 23.97 3.28 4.53
C SER A 134 25.33 3.62 5.15
N GLU A 135 25.87 2.75 6.03
CA GLU A 135 27.18 2.97 6.66
C GLU A 135 28.34 2.93 5.66
N SER A 136 28.13 2.29 4.51
CA SER A 136 29.18 2.10 3.51
C SER A 136 29.21 3.14 2.39
N LEU A 137 28.30 4.11 2.44
CA LEU A 137 28.15 5.13 1.41
C LEU A 137 28.12 6.54 2.03
N PRO A 138 28.57 7.58 1.31
CA PRO A 138 28.36 8.96 1.71
C PRO A 138 26.86 9.28 1.87
N ALA A 139 26.50 10.11 2.85
CA ALA A 139 25.10 10.41 3.19
C ALA A 139 24.27 10.94 1.99
N TYR A 140 24.87 11.76 1.12
CA TYR A 140 24.22 12.25 -0.09
C TYR A 140 23.89 11.14 -1.10
N ASP A 141 24.76 10.13 -1.22
CA ASP A 141 24.51 8.97 -2.08
C ASP A 141 23.40 8.10 -1.51
N VAL A 142 23.40 7.88 -0.18
CA VAL A 142 22.32 7.18 0.53
C VAL A 142 20.98 7.86 0.27
N MET A 143 20.93 9.20 0.42
CA MET A 143 19.72 9.98 0.18
C MET A 143 19.25 9.90 -1.28
N PHE A 144 20.18 9.95 -2.24
CA PHE A 144 19.85 9.81 -3.67
C PHE A 144 19.25 8.43 -3.98
N VAL A 145 19.86 7.36 -3.45
CA VAL A 145 19.38 5.99 -3.62
C VAL A 145 18.00 5.81 -2.98
N LEU A 146 17.80 6.31 -1.76
CA LEU A 146 16.51 6.25 -1.06
C LEU A 146 15.41 6.98 -1.83
N ASN A 147 15.66 8.21 -2.30
CA ASN A 147 14.68 8.96 -3.08
C ASN A 147 14.31 8.25 -4.38
N ARG A 148 15.28 7.65 -5.07
CA ARG A 148 15.03 6.88 -6.29
C ARG A 148 14.24 5.60 -6.00
N TYR A 149 14.56 4.92 -4.89
CA TYR A 149 13.80 3.76 -4.41
C TYR A 149 12.35 4.13 -4.12
N PHE A 150 12.10 5.15 -3.28
CA PHE A 150 10.77 5.61 -2.93
C PHE A 150 9.97 6.08 -4.14
N GLN A 151 10.62 6.70 -5.14
CA GLN A 151 9.96 7.08 -6.38
C GLN A 151 9.41 5.86 -7.15
N GLN A 152 10.14 4.74 -7.19
CA GLN A 152 9.67 3.53 -7.87
C GLN A 152 8.57 2.82 -7.07
N MET A 153 8.72 2.73 -5.74
CA MET A 153 7.70 2.14 -4.87
C MET A 153 6.39 2.94 -4.92
N GLY A 154 6.49 4.27 -4.85
CA GLY A 154 5.33 5.16 -4.96
C GLY A 154 4.59 5.00 -6.29
N LYS A 155 5.30 4.87 -7.41
CA LYS A 155 4.66 4.62 -8.71
C LYS A 155 3.82 3.35 -8.73
N ALA A 156 4.31 2.26 -8.14
CA ALA A 156 3.54 1.03 -8.02
C ALA A 156 2.31 1.23 -7.13
N ILE A 157 2.48 1.82 -5.94
CA ILE A 157 1.39 2.08 -4.98
C ILE A 157 0.28 2.93 -5.61
N TYR A 158 0.61 4.07 -6.21
CA TYR A 158 -0.37 4.98 -6.81
C TYR A 158 -1.04 4.38 -8.05
N ARG A 159 -0.34 3.57 -8.85
CA ARG A 159 -0.93 2.90 -10.02
C ARG A 159 -2.04 1.93 -9.64
N HIS A 160 -1.91 1.29 -8.48
CA HIS A 160 -2.93 0.39 -7.94
C HIS A 160 -3.79 1.10 -6.88
N HIS A 161 -4.05 2.39 -7.04
CA HIS A 161 -5.03 3.14 -6.23
C HIS A 161 -4.77 3.14 -4.70
N GLY A 162 -3.52 2.97 -4.29
CA GLY A 162 -3.08 3.23 -2.91
C GLY A 162 -2.50 4.64 -2.78
N TYR A 163 -2.28 5.06 -1.54
CA TYR A 163 -1.48 6.24 -1.23
C TYR A 163 -0.47 5.94 -0.13
N ILE A 164 0.63 6.69 -0.12
CA ILE A 164 1.64 6.61 0.94
C ILE A 164 1.17 7.48 2.10
N ASP A 165 0.97 6.86 3.26
CA ASP A 165 0.61 7.56 4.50
C ASP A 165 1.86 8.17 5.15
N ASN A 166 2.94 7.39 5.25
CA ASN A 166 4.17 7.87 5.85
C ASN A 166 5.44 7.16 5.33
N TYR A 167 6.57 7.87 5.37
CA TYR A 167 7.91 7.31 5.21
C TYR A 167 8.56 7.17 6.60
N MET A 168 9.18 6.03 6.88
CA MET A 168 9.74 5.72 8.21
C MET A 168 11.17 5.20 8.04
N GLY A 169 12.14 6.12 8.04
CA GLY A 169 13.52 5.79 7.72
C GLY A 169 13.65 5.33 6.27
N ASP A 170 14.02 4.07 6.08
CA ASP A 170 14.14 3.39 4.78
C ASP A 170 12.87 2.63 4.36
N GLY A 171 11.88 2.55 5.25
CA GLY A 171 10.59 1.94 4.98
C GLY A 171 9.49 2.93 4.63
N LEU A 172 8.35 2.39 4.20
CA LEU A 172 7.12 3.14 3.92
C LEU A 172 5.87 2.40 4.42
N MET A 173 4.82 3.18 4.68
CA MET A 173 3.47 2.69 4.93
C MET A 173 2.53 3.23 3.87
N ALA A 174 1.73 2.35 3.28
CA ALA A 174 0.71 2.71 2.30
C ALA A 174 -0.66 2.12 2.68
N ILE A 175 -1.70 2.83 2.28
CA ILE A 175 -3.09 2.48 2.58
C ILE A 175 -3.86 2.31 1.28
N PHE A 176 -4.69 1.28 1.23
CA PHE A 176 -5.56 0.94 0.12
C PHE A 176 -6.99 0.72 0.62
N GLY A 177 -7.97 0.94 -0.26
CA GLY A 177 -9.38 0.64 0.02
C GLY A 177 -10.12 1.68 0.86
N VAL A 178 -9.61 2.92 0.98
CA VAL A 178 -10.32 4.00 1.69
C VAL A 178 -11.61 4.43 0.98
N GLU A 179 -11.58 4.42 -0.35
CA GLU A 179 -12.71 4.72 -1.24
C GLU A 179 -13.32 3.46 -1.87
N ASP A 180 -12.50 2.44 -2.14
CA ASP A 180 -12.90 1.16 -2.74
C ASP A 180 -12.41 -0.03 -1.89
N GLU A 181 -13.11 -0.29 -0.79
CA GLU A 181 -12.81 -1.39 0.15
C GLU A 181 -12.72 -2.74 -0.57
N ALA A 182 -13.62 -2.99 -1.55
CA ALA A 182 -13.76 -4.27 -2.21
C ALA A 182 -12.51 -4.68 -3.00
N ASN A 183 -11.86 -3.73 -3.68
CA ASN A 183 -10.63 -4.00 -4.43
C ASN A 183 -9.35 -3.64 -3.64
N GLY A 184 -9.46 -2.99 -2.48
CA GLY A 184 -8.33 -2.49 -1.70
C GLY A 184 -7.26 -3.54 -1.44
N THR A 185 -7.65 -4.77 -1.05
CA THR A 185 -6.68 -5.82 -0.76
C THR A 185 -6.00 -6.38 -2.01
N LEU A 186 -6.75 -6.59 -3.08
CA LEU A 186 -6.19 -7.04 -4.36
C LEU A 186 -5.22 -6.02 -4.94
N ASN A 187 -5.58 -4.74 -4.85
CA ASN A 187 -4.75 -3.62 -5.28
C ASN A 187 -3.45 -3.53 -4.47
N ALA A 188 -3.51 -3.70 -3.15
CA ALA A 188 -2.30 -3.78 -2.31
C ALA A 188 -1.39 -4.95 -2.71
N VAL A 189 -1.99 -6.11 -3.06
CA VAL A 189 -1.22 -7.27 -3.53
C VAL A 189 -0.55 -7.01 -4.89
N ARG A 190 -1.29 -6.42 -5.84
CA ARG A 190 -0.73 -6.02 -7.15
C ARG A 190 0.41 -5.01 -6.98
N ALA A 191 0.21 -4.00 -6.12
CA ALA A 191 1.25 -3.04 -5.78
C ALA A 191 2.48 -3.72 -5.19
N GLY A 192 2.31 -4.61 -4.21
CA GLY A 192 3.42 -5.33 -3.59
C GLY A 192 4.21 -6.19 -4.59
N LEU A 193 3.53 -6.90 -5.50
CA LEU A 193 4.19 -7.65 -6.57
C LEU A 193 4.95 -6.75 -7.54
N GLU A 194 4.36 -5.63 -7.94
CA GLU A 194 5.03 -4.65 -8.81
C GLU A 194 6.22 -3.98 -8.10
N MET A 195 6.13 -3.72 -6.80
CA MET A 195 7.23 -3.21 -5.98
C MET A 195 8.41 -4.18 -5.96
N LEU A 196 8.16 -5.50 -5.81
CA LEU A 196 9.21 -6.52 -5.90
C LEU A 196 9.87 -6.53 -7.28
N GLU A 197 9.09 -6.42 -8.36
CA GLU A 197 9.62 -6.37 -9.72
C GLU A 197 10.44 -5.09 -9.97
N ALA A 198 9.94 -3.94 -9.53
CA ALA A 198 10.63 -2.65 -9.64
C ALA A 198 11.96 -2.67 -8.89
N GLN A 199 11.97 -3.30 -7.71
CA GLN A 199 13.17 -3.47 -6.90
C GLN A 199 14.18 -4.42 -7.58
N GLU A 200 13.72 -5.53 -8.16
CA GLU A 200 14.57 -6.45 -8.92
C GLU A 200 15.22 -5.76 -10.13
N ASN A 201 14.45 -4.91 -10.82
CA ASN A 201 14.96 -4.09 -11.91
C ASN A 201 15.95 -3.00 -11.43
N PHE A 202 15.89 -2.60 -10.16
CA PHE A 202 16.78 -1.59 -9.59
C PHE A 202 18.14 -2.17 -9.15
N LYS A 203 18.21 -3.45 -8.77
CA LYS A 203 19.45 -4.11 -8.31
C LYS A 203 20.63 -3.98 -9.28
N PRO A 204 20.50 -4.17 -10.62
CA PRO A 204 21.63 -4.04 -11.53
C PRO A 204 22.25 -2.65 -11.53
N TYR A 205 21.42 -1.61 -11.37
CA TYR A 205 21.92 -0.24 -11.25
C TYR A 205 22.71 -0.06 -9.96
N LEU A 206 22.17 -0.50 -8.82
CA LEU A 206 22.87 -0.42 -7.54
C LEU A 206 24.20 -1.19 -7.58
N GLN A 207 24.20 -2.38 -8.19
CA GLN A 207 25.40 -3.20 -8.30
C GLN A 207 26.46 -2.58 -9.21
N ALA A 208 26.05 -1.93 -10.31
CA ALA A 208 26.96 -1.28 -11.23
C ALA A 208 27.54 0.04 -10.67
N THR A 209 26.74 0.80 -9.93
CA THR A 209 27.13 2.14 -9.43
C THR A 209 27.80 2.07 -8.07
N TYR A 210 27.34 1.18 -7.18
CA TYR A 210 27.77 1.14 -5.77
C TYR A 210 28.35 -0.22 -5.36
N HIS A 211 28.46 -1.20 -6.27
CA HIS A 211 28.91 -2.57 -6.00
C HIS A 211 28.11 -3.30 -4.91
N LYS A 212 26.89 -2.83 -4.66
CA LYS A 212 26.00 -3.34 -3.62
C LYS A 212 24.57 -3.38 -4.15
N SER A 213 23.75 -4.19 -3.52
CA SER A 213 22.31 -4.17 -3.69
C SER A 213 21.66 -4.51 -2.36
N PHE A 214 20.36 -4.27 -2.26
CA PHE A 214 19.56 -4.65 -1.09
C PHE A 214 18.35 -5.47 -1.55
N GLU A 215 17.62 -6.02 -0.59
CA GLU A 215 16.31 -6.65 -0.79
C GLU A 215 15.24 -5.83 -0.07
N ILE A 216 13.98 -6.11 -0.32
CA ILE A 216 12.87 -5.52 0.44
C ILE A 216 11.98 -6.61 1.05
N GLY A 217 11.43 -6.32 2.21
CA GLY A 217 10.29 -7.02 2.79
C GLY A 217 9.00 -6.25 2.52
N ILE A 218 7.90 -6.98 2.33
CA ILE A 218 6.56 -6.41 2.19
C ILE A 218 5.60 -7.19 3.10
N GLY A 219 4.84 -6.47 3.90
CA GLY A 219 3.79 -7.03 4.76
C GLY A 219 2.46 -6.37 4.47
N VAL A 220 1.40 -7.16 4.28
CA VAL A 220 0.04 -6.63 4.06
C VAL A 220 -0.96 -7.21 5.06
N HIS A 221 -1.79 -6.32 5.62
CA HIS A 221 -2.88 -6.68 6.50
C HIS A 221 -4.17 -5.97 6.09
N TYR A 222 -5.30 -6.68 6.21
CA TYR A 222 -6.64 -6.13 6.03
C TYR A 222 -7.35 -6.10 7.39
N GLY A 223 -7.81 -4.93 7.82
CA GLY A 223 -8.43 -4.77 9.12
C GLY A 223 -8.90 -3.35 9.44
N PRO A 224 -9.55 -3.15 10.60
CA PRO A 224 -10.05 -1.85 11.00
C PRO A 224 -8.90 -0.91 11.40
N ALA A 225 -8.95 0.33 10.91
CA ALA A 225 -8.06 1.41 11.33
C ALA A 225 -8.84 2.72 11.45
N VAL A 226 -8.34 3.64 12.26
CA VAL A 226 -8.88 5.00 12.38
C VAL A 226 -8.05 5.91 11.49
N LEU A 227 -8.72 6.54 10.52
CA LEU A 227 -8.13 7.55 9.66
C LEU A 227 -8.50 8.92 10.23
N GLY A 228 -7.53 9.81 10.38
CA GLY A 228 -7.73 11.17 10.92
C GLY A 228 -6.51 12.06 10.69
N ALA A 229 -6.65 13.36 10.88
CA ALA A 229 -5.50 14.25 10.90
C ALA A 229 -4.75 14.13 12.24
N LEU A 230 -3.43 13.98 12.19
CA LEU A 230 -2.55 14.03 13.36
C LEU A 230 -1.49 15.12 13.15
N GLY A 231 -1.20 15.89 14.20
CA GLY A 231 -0.24 16.99 14.20
C GLY A 231 -0.80 18.27 14.81
N TYR A 232 -0.01 19.34 14.80
CA TYR A 232 -0.37 20.64 15.38
C TYR A 232 -0.33 21.75 14.32
N GLY A 233 -1.39 22.56 14.24
CA GLY A 233 -1.50 23.65 13.26
C GLY A 233 -1.28 23.16 11.81
N ASP A 234 -0.43 23.86 11.06
CA ASP A 234 -0.11 23.55 9.66
C ASP A 234 0.68 22.24 9.47
N SER A 235 1.19 21.63 10.55
CA SER A 235 1.89 20.34 10.47
C SER A 235 0.95 19.13 10.44
N GLN A 236 -0.38 19.35 10.48
CA GLN A 236 -1.36 18.28 10.42
C GLN A 236 -1.32 17.52 9.10
N LYS A 237 -1.20 16.19 9.21
CA LYS A 237 -1.24 15.29 8.06
C LYS A 237 -2.29 14.21 8.27
N PRO A 238 -2.98 13.77 7.20
CA PRO A 238 -3.75 12.54 7.24
C PRO A 238 -2.87 11.40 7.76
N SER A 239 -3.38 10.64 8.71
CA SER A 239 -2.67 9.53 9.31
C SER A 239 -3.63 8.40 9.68
N THR A 240 -3.07 7.20 9.73
CA THR A 240 -3.79 5.98 10.02
C THR A 240 -3.27 5.38 11.32
N ILE A 241 -4.15 5.13 12.29
CA ILE A 241 -3.79 4.53 13.58
C ILE A 241 -4.65 3.32 13.91
N GLY A 242 -4.09 2.38 14.68
CA GLY A 242 -4.81 1.24 15.23
C GLY A 242 -3.97 -0.03 15.32
N ASP A 243 -4.52 -1.04 15.98
CA ASP A 243 -3.85 -2.33 16.16
C ASP A 243 -3.52 -3.02 14.81
N SER A 244 -4.29 -2.73 13.76
CA SER A 244 -4.08 -3.24 12.40
C SER A 244 -2.78 -2.69 11.77
N VAL A 245 -2.41 -1.43 12.07
CA VAL A 245 -1.15 -0.82 11.60
C VAL A 245 0.04 -1.55 12.21
N ASN A 246 0.00 -1.77 13.52
CA ASN A 246 1.05 -2.50 14.24
C ASN A 246 1.18 -3.96 13.76
N LEU A 247 0.06 -4.61 13.41
CA LEU A 247 0.09 -5.96 12.87
C LEU A 247 0.71 -5.99 11.47
N ALA A 248 0.35 -5.05 10.58
CA ALA A 248 0.92 -4.94 9.24
C ALA A 248 2.45 -4.78 9.26
N SER A 249 2.96 -3.89 10.13
CA SER A 249 4.41 -3.69 10.33
C SER A 249 5.10 -4.98 10.79
N ARG A 250 4.49 -5.74 11.72
CA ARG A 250 5.07 -7.02 12.18
C ARG A 250 5.07 -8.10 11.10
N ILE A 251 4.06 -8.11 10.24
CA ILE A 251 4.00 -9.04 9.10
C ILE A 251 5.14 -8.76 8.11
N GLU A 252 5.44 -7.48 7.87
CA GLU A 252 6.60 -7.09 7.07
C GLU A 252 7.87 -7.67 7.71
N SER A 253 8.09 -7.42 9.00
CA SER A 253 9.33 -7.83 9.68
C SER A 253 9.49 -9.35 9.75
N ALA A 254 8.38 -10.10 9.82
CA ALA A 254 8.35 -11.56 9.80
C ALA A 254 8.96 -12.18 8.54
N ASN A 255 9.00 -11.43 7.42
CA ASN A 255 9.58 -11.95 6.19
C ASN A 255 11.06 -12.33 6.35
N LYS A 256 11.79 -11.67 7.26
CA LYS A 256 13.21 -11.93 7.50
C LYS A 256 13.43 -13.34 8.06
N GLU A 257 12.71 -13.69 9.12
CA GLU A 257 12.79 -15.00 9.78
C GLU A 257 12.22 -16.11 8.88
N ALA A 258 11.18 -15.79 8.10
CA ALA A 258 10.54 -16.71 7.16
C ALA A 258 11.37 -17.03 5.90
N GLY A 259 12.37 -16.20 5.59
CA GLY A 259 13.07 -16.25 4.31
C GLY A 259 12.13 -16.06 3.12
N THR A 260 11.16 -15.16 3.24
CA THR A 260 10.21 -14.75 2.19
C THR A 260 10.48 -13.30 1.81
N ARG A 261 9.74 -12.73 0.85
CA ARG A 261 9.81 -11.29 0.53
C ARG A 261 8.47 -10.57 0.66
N PHE A 262 7.36 -11.29 0.56
CA PHE A 262 6.02 -10.73 0.64
C PHE A 262 5.09 -11.65 1.40
N LEU A 263 4.66 -11.22 2.59
CA LEU A 263 3.70 -11.92 3.43
C LEU A 263 2.41 -11.12 3.55
N ILE A 264 1.28 -11.84 3.60
CA ILE A 264 -0.03 -11.27 3.89
C ILE A 264 -0.67 -11.98 5.08
N SER A 265 -1.42 -11.24 5.90
CA SER A 265 -2.22 -11.82 6.98
C SER A 265 -3.32 -12.76 6.45
N GLN A 266 -3.83 -13.64 7.29
CA GLN A 266 -5.04 -14.42 7.00
C GLN A 266 -6.23 -13.56 6.56
N ALA A 267 -6.50 -12.45 7.25
CA ALA A 267 -7.61 -11.56 6.89
C ALA A 267 -7.45 -10.97 5.48
N ALA A 268 -6.22 -10.64 5.07
CA ALA A 268 -5.94 -10.20 3.71
C ALA A 268 -6.04 -11.35 2.71
N TYR A 269 -5.52 -12.54 3.04
CA TYR A 269 -5.61 -13.72 2.19
C TYR A 269 -7.06 -14.10 1.88
N GLU A 270 -7.94 -14.07 2.87
CA GLU A 270 -9.37 -14.37 2.69
C GLU A 270 -10.05 -13.46 1.65
N GLN A 271 -9.61 -12.20 1.50
CA GLN A 271 -10.12 -11.27 0.50
C GLN A 271 -9.65 -11.59 -0.93
N VAL A 272 -8.51 -12.28 -1.09
CA VAL A 272 -7.84 -12.45 -2.40
C VAL A 272 -7.47 -13.89 -2.74
N LYS A 273 -7.88 -14.87 -1.94
CA LYS A 273 -7.47 -16.29 -2.05
C LYS A 273 -7.62 -16.89 -3.45
N ASP A 274 -8.65 -16.48 -4.20
CA ASP A 274 -8.93 -16.98 -5.54
C ASP A 274 -8.12 -16.27 -6.64
N GLN A 275 -7.36 -15.24 -6.27
CA GLN A 275 -6.65 -14.32 -7.16
C GLN A 275 -5.14 -14.31 -6.95
N VAL A 276 -4.63 -15.02 -5.94
CA VAL A 276 -3.20 -15.02 -5.58
C VAL A 276 -2.62 -16.42 -5.53
N LYS A 277 -1.34 -16.54 -5.88
CA LYS A 277 -0.54 -17.76 -5.69
C LYS A 277 0.18 -17.69 -4.36
N VAL A 278 -0.02 -18.71 -3.53
CA VAL A 278 0.60 -18.82 -2.21
C VAL A 278 1.80 -19.76 -2.24
N GLY A 279 2.91 -19.31 -1.67
CA GLY A 279 4.12 -20.10 -1.42
C GLY A 279 4.10 -20.70 -0.01
N LYS A 280 5.05 -20.30 0.83
CA LYS A 280 5.12 -20.73 2.24
C LYS A 280 3.94 -20.21 3.05
N THR A 281 3.51 -21.01 4.03
CA THR A 281 2.66 -20.55 5.13
C THR A 281 3.51 -20.50 6.39
N VAL A 282 3.51 -19.36 7.07
CA VAL A 282 4.35 -19.10 8.24
C VAL A 282 3.45 -18.68 9.39
N THR A 283 3.82 -19.03 10.62
CA THR A 283 3.05 -18.65 11.79
C THR A 283 3.88 -17.69 12.64
N VAL A 284 3.31 -16.55 13.00
CA VAL A 284 3.95 -15.58 13.90
C VAL A 284 3.17 -15.41 15.19
N GLU A 285 3.92 -15.21 16.27
CA GLU A 285 3.39 -14.77 17.55
C GLU A 285 3.45 -13.24 17.62
N VAL A 286 2.30 -12.62 17.89
CA VAL A 286 2.21 -11.16 17.97
C VAL A 286 2.39 -10.77 19.44
N LYS A 287 3.55 -10.19 19.78
CA LYS A 287 3.82 -9.69 21.13
C LYS A 287 2.69 -8.76 21.61
N GLY A 288 2.03 -9.13 22.71
CA GLY A 288 0.89 -8.38 23.27
C GLY A 288 -0.49 -8.85 22.81
N LYS A 289 -0.58 -9.86 21.93
CA LYS A 289 -1.81 -10.58 21.61
C LYS A 289 -1.62 -12.07 21.86
N SER A 290 -2.63 -12.73 22.42
CA SER A 290 -2.66 -14.18 22.51
C SER A 290 -2.92 -14.78 21.12
N GLY A 291 -2.28 -15.92 20.82
CA GLY A 291 -2.53 -16.69 19.60
C GLY A 291 -1.40 -16.63 18.57
N LYS A 292 -1.48 -17.62 17.66
CA LYS A 292 -0.58 -17.83 16.53
C LYS A 292 -1.32 -17.40 15.26
N TYR A 293 -0.73 -16.48 14.51
CA TYR A 293 -1.36 -15.89 13.32
C TYR A 293 -0.72 -16.47 12.07
N PRO A 294 -1.48 -17.17 11.20
CA PRO A 294 -0.94 -17.66 9.94
C PRO A 294 -0.79 -16.50 8.95
N LEU A 295 0.36 -16.51 8.28
CA LEU A 295 0.76 -15.61 7.20
C LEU A 295 1.01 -16.42 5.95
N PHE A 296 0.70 -15.83 4.81
CA PHE A 296 0.78 -16.47 3.51
C PHE A 296 1.77 -15.71 2.64
N GLU A 297 2.76 -16.42 2.11
CA GLU A 297 3.69 -15.84 1.15
C GLU A 297 3.01 -15.66 -0.20
N VAL A 298 3.01 -14.44 -0.72
CA VAL A 298 2.49 -14.16 -2.07
C VAL A 298 3.61 -14.28 -3.08
N THR A 299 3.45 -15.20 -4.03
CA THR A 299 4.43 -15.48 -5.09
C THR A 299 3.99 -14.99 -6.47
N GLY A 300 2.74 -14.55 -6.60
CA GLY A 300 2.19 -14.00 -7.83
C GLY A 300 0.67 -13.93 -7.80
N LEU A 301 0.07 -13.52 -8.92
CA LEU A 301 -1.37 -13.59 -9.11
C LEU A 301 -1.77 -14.96 -9.68
N GLN A 302 -2.93 -15.45 -9.26
CA GLN A 302 -3.62 -16.53 -9.94
C GLN A 302 -4.05 -15.97 -11.30
N GLN A 303 -3.73 -16.68 -12.39
CA GLN A 303 -4.30 -16.30 -13.67
C GLN A 303 -5.81 -16.50 -13.57
N ALA A 304 -6.58 -15.45 -13.89
CA ALA A 304 -8.01 -15.59 -14.02
C ALA A 304 -8.26 -16.77 -14.98
N SER A 305 -9.07 -17.73 -14.55
CA SER A 305 -9.58 -18.78 -15.40
C SER A 305 -10.58 -18.21 -16.41
N ASN A 306 -10.18 -17.20 -17.20
CA ASN A 306 -10.69 -17.11 -18.55
C ASN A 306 -9.96 -18.23 -19.26
N GLN A 307 -10.61 -19.37 -19.51
CA GLN A 307 -10.07 -20.30 -20.50
C GLN A 307 -9.98 -19.53 -21.81
N PRO A 308 -8.79 -19.15 -22.29
CA PRO A 308 -8.67 -18.79 -23.69
C PRO A 308 -8.85 -20.11 -24.44
N VAL A 309 -9.62 -20.12 -25.51
CA VAL A 309 -9.50 -21.19 -26.52
C VAL A 309 -8.00 -21.38 -26.74
N LYS A 310 -7.44 -22.55 -26.41
CA LYS A 310 -6.00 -22.80 -26.55
C LYS A 310 -5.65 -22.69 -28.03
N ALA A 311 -5.29 -21.49 -28.46
CA ALA A 311 -4.63 -21.30 -29.74
C ALA A 311 -3.31 -22.07 -29.65
N THR A 312 -3.17 -23.10 -30.48
CA THR A 312 -1.92 -23.84 -30.61
C THR A 312 -1.02 -23.11 -31.61
N ALA A 313 0.30 -23.24 -31.45
CA ALA A 313 1.23 -22.68 -32.42
C ALA A 313 0.95 -23.26 -33.81
N ARG A 314 1.05 -22.42 -34.85
CA ARG A 314 0.81 -22.82 -36.25
C ARG A 314 2.01 -22.48 -37.10
N VAL A 315 2.27 -23.25 -38.15
CA VAL A 315 3.31 -22.95 -39.14
C VAL A 315 2.63 -22.44 -40.40
N GLU A 316 2.93 -21.20 -40.78
CA GLU A 316 2.39 -20.55 -41.98
C GLU A 316 3.52 -19.83 -42.70
N ALA A 317 3.64 -20.03 -44.02
CA ALA A 317 4.68 -19.42 -44.86
C ALA A 317 6.12 -19.57 -44.30
N GLY A 318 6.45 -20.74 -43.73
CA GLY A 318 7.77 -21.02 -43.15
C GLY A 318 8.06 -20.33 -41.81
N MET A 319 7.06 -19.67 -41.20
CA MET A 319 7.15 -19.01 -39.90
C MET A 319 6.27 -19.75 -38.89
N GLN A 320 6.83 -20.02 -37.70
CA GLN A 320 6.06 -20.54 -36.59
C GLN A 320 5.42 -19.36 -35.85
N TRP A 321 4.10 -19.33 -35.83
CA TRP A 321 3.31 -18.33 -35.13
C TRP A 321 2.90 -18.88 -33.77
N ILE A 322 3.29 -18.18 -32.70
CA ILE A 322 3.07 -18.59 -31.32
C ILE A 322 2.12 -17.56 -30.68
N PRO A 323 0.95 -17.98 -30.16
CA PRO A 323 0.06 -17.08 -29.45
C PRO A 323 0.64 -16.81 -28.06
N VAL A 324 0.69 -15.55 -27.65
CA VAL A 324 1.39 -15.13 -26.42
C VAL A 324 0.54 -14.38 -25.42
N LEU A 325 -0.56 -13.78 -25.86
CA LEU A 325 -1.46 -12.99 -25.01
C LEU A 325 -2.83 -12.89 -25.68
N ALA A 326 -3.92 -12.83 -24.90
CA ALA A 326 -5.22 -12.45 -25.45
C ALA A 326 -5.20 -10.96 -25.86
N GLU A 327 -5.89 -10.59 -26.93
CA GLU A 327 -5.89 -9.23 -27.47
C GLU A 327 -6.28 -8.18 -26.41
N GLY A 328 -7.30 -8.48 -25.59
CA GLY A 328 -7.78 -7.59 -24.53
C GLY A 328 -6.85 -7.43 -23.32
N GLU A 329 -5.83 -8.28 -23.17
CA GLU A 329 -4.85 -8.17 -22.09
C GLU A 329 -3.75 -7.14 -22.42
N LEU A 330 -3.55 -6.80 -23.70
CA LEU A 330 -2.55 -5.83 -24.12
C LEU A 330 -3.14 -4.42 -24.12
N GLN A 331 -3.27 -3.84 -22.92
CA GLN A 331 -3.79 -2.49 -22.75
C GLN A 331 -3.02 -1.46 -23.61
N PRO A 332 -3.71 -0.46 -24.19
CA PRO A 332 -3.04 0.64 -24.89
C PRO A 332 -1.95 1.26 -24.02
N ASN A 333 -0.80 1.55 -24.62
CA ASN A 333 0.38 2.11 -23.95
C ASN A 333 1.09 1.21 -22.92
N ALA A 334 0.64 -0.03 -22.74
CA ALA A 334 1.26 -0.98 -21.82
C ALA A 334 2.53 -1.63 -22.41
N HIS A 335 3.39 -2.05 -21.49
CA HIS A 335 4.58 -2.85 -21.74
C HIS A 335 4.37 -4.21 -21.08
N ASN A 336 4.32 -5.27 -21.87
CA ASN A 336 4.10 -6.62 -21.36
C ASN A 336 5.25 -7.53 -21.76
N VAL A 337 5.87 -8.21 -20.80
CA VAL A 337 6.93 -9.17 -21.10
C VAL A 337 6.33 -10.58 -21.14
N VAL A 338 6.43 -11.22 -22.30
CA VAL A 338 5.99 -12.60 -22.52
C VAL A 338 7.20 -13.51 -22.74
N LYS A 339 7.06 -14.81 -22.44
CA LYS A 339 8.09 -15.82 -22.71
C LYS A 339 7.69 -16.69 -23.90
N VAL A 340 8.58 -16.79 -24.88
CA VAL A 340 8.46 -17.70 -26.02
C VAL A 340 9.67 -18.64 -26.00
N GLY A 341 9.45 -19.88 -25.55
CA GLY A 341 10.54 -20.78 -25.18
C GLY A 341 11.39 -20.17 -24.06
N GLU A 342 12.70 -20.10 -24.26
CA GLU A 342 13.64 -19.45 -23.32
C GLU A 342 13.78 -17.93 -23.54
N THR A 343 13.15 -17.38 -24.59
CA THR A 343 13.31 -15.97 -24.95
C THR A 343 12.25 -15.10 -24.29
N ALA A 344 12.67 -14.09 -23.54
CA ALA A 344 11.78 -13.05 -23.03
C ALA A 344 11.61 -11.93 -24.06
N ILE A 345 10.36 -11.65 -24.43
CA ILE A 345 9.97 -10.69 -25.46
C ILE A 345 9.11 -9.61 -24.82
N LEU A 346 9.45 -8.35 -25.07
CA LEU A 346 8.67 -7.18 -24.69
C LEU A 346 7.68 -6.83 -25.80
N LEU A 347 6.39 -6.91 -25.47
CA LEU A 347 5.28 -6.44 -26.27
C LEU A 347 4.96 -4.98 -25.92
N LEU A 348 4.78 -4.17 -26.95
CA LEU A 348 4.46 -2.75 -26.85
C LEU A 348 3.21 -2.47 -27.68
N HIS A 349 2.19 -1.84 -27.08
CA HIS A 349 0.99 -1.42 -27.79
C HIS A 349 0.97 0.10 -27.94
N ARG A 350 1.16 0.61 -29.16
CA ARG A 350 1.20 2.05 -29.45
C ARG A 350 0.35 2.38 -30.67
N ARG A 351 -0.63 3.28 -30.50
CA ARG A 351 -1.53 3.76 -31.57
C ARG A 351 -2.15 2.61 -32.41
N GLY A 352 -2.59 1.53 -31.75
CA GLY A 352 -3.19 0.37 -32.42
C GLY A 352 -2.19 -0.59 -33.08
N GLN A 353 -0.88 -0.32 -32.99
CA GLN A 353 0.17 -1.20 -33.48
C GLN A 353 0.83 -1.96 -32.32
N ILE A 354 1.16 -3.24 -32.55
CA ILE A 354 1.86 -4.09 -31.60
C ILE A 354 3.27 -4.33 -32.09
N PHE A 355 4.26 -4.02 -31.26
CA PHE A 355 5.67 -4.31 -31.51
C PHE A 355 6.14 -5.41 -30.57
N ALA A 356 6.95 -6.34 -31.08
CA ALA A 356 7.62 -7.36 -30.27
C ALA A 356 9.14 -7.18 -30.40
N VAL A 357 9.79 -6.85 -29.29
CA VAL A 357 11.22 -6.58 -29.22
C VAL A 357 11.86 -7.31 -28.04
N GLN A 358 13.18 -7.53 -28.05
CA GLN A 358 13.81 -8.24 -26.94
C GLN A 358 13.63 -7.45 -25.65
N SER A 359 13.34 -8.13 -24.53
CA SER A 359 13.01 -7.45 -23.27
C SER A 359 14.21 -6.81 -22.57
N ARG A 360 15.42 -7.02 -23.10
CA ARG A 360 16.68 -6.52 -22.54
C ARG A 360 17.49 -5.77 -23.59
N CYS A 361 18.09 -4.65 -23.19
CA CYS A 361 18.90 -3.79 -24.03
C CYS A 361 20.19 -4.52 -24.46
N PRO A 362 20.51 -4.59 -25.76
CA PRO A 362 21.69 -5.31 -26.23
C PRO A 362 23.02 -4.65 -25.83
N HIS A 363 22.99 -3.42 -25.32
CA HIS A 363 24.18 -2.72 -24.83
C HIS A 363 24.78 -3.40 -23.57
N MET A 364 23.98 -3.55 -22.51
CA MET A 364 24.42 -4.07 -21.20
C MET A 364 23.45 -5.09 -20.60
N ASN A 365 22.59 -5.68 -21.43
CA ASN A 365 21.57 -6.64 -21.00
C ASN A 365 20.70 -6.11 -19.84
N LEU A 366 20.28 -4.85 -19.90
CA LEU A 366 19.41 -4.21 -18.89
C LEU A 366 17.93 -4.22 -19.31
N PRO A 367 16.95 -4.27 -18.38
CA PRO A 367 15.53 -4.37 -18.71
C PRO A 367 15.01 -3.21 -19.58
N LEU A 368 14.10 -3.48 -20.51
CA LEU A 368 13.44 -2.48 -21.35
C LEU A 368 11.94 -2.29 -21.04
N ASN A 369 11.43 -2.95 -20.00
CA ASN A 369 10.02 -2.87 -19.57
C ASN A 369 9.55 -1.45 -19.20
N THR A 370 10.48 -0.51 -18.96
CA THR A 370 10.17 0.91 -18.70
C THR A 370 10.74 1.86 -19.76
N ALA A 371 11.17 1.32 -20.91
CA ALA A 371 11.71 2.11 -22.01
C ALA A 371 10.68 3.08 -22.59
N SER A 372 11.07 4.32 -22.87
CA SER A 372 10.16 5.28 -23.51
C SER A 372 10.04 4.98 -25.00
N VAL A 373 8.87 5.26 -25.56
CA VAL A 373 8.62 5.21 -27.00
C VAL A 373 8.39 6.63 -27.50
N SER A 374 9.02 7.01 -28.62
CA SER A 374 8.85 8.31 -29.25
C SER A 374 7.41 8.53 -29.73
N GLU A 375 7.00 9.79 -29.89
CA GLU A 375 5.63 10.15 -30.30
C GLU A 375 5.23 9.58 -31.66
N ASP A 376 6.18 9.46 -32.59
CA ASP A 376 5.99 8.83 -33.90
C ASP A 376 5.88 7.30 -33.82
N CYS A 377 6.01 6.72 -32.63
CA CYS A 377 5.96 5.28 -32.36
C CYS A 377 7.03 4.46 -33.11
N GLN A 378 8.13 5.10 -33.54
CA GLN A 378 9.21 4.40 -34.26
C GLN A 378 10.42 4.06 -33.39
N THR A 379 10.65 4.79 -32.30
CA THR A 379 11.90 4.70 -31.54
C THR A 379 11.65 4.26 -30.11
N LEU A 380 12.28 3.16 -29.70
CA LEU A 380 12.38 2.73 -28.32
C LEU A 380 13.66 3.25 -27.69
N THR A 381 13.57 3.95 -26.56
CA THR A 381 14.74 4.48 -25.84
C THR A 381 14.93 3.76 -24.51
N CYS A 382 16.11 3.14 -24.37
CA CYS A 382 16.56 2.47 -23.15
C CYS A 382 16.60 3.47 -21.98
N PRO A 383 15.95 3.19 -20.84
CA PRO A 383 15.84 4.15 -19.73
C PRO A 383 17.14 4.29 -18.91
N TRP A 384 18.13 3.43 -19.17
CA TRP A 384 19.38 3.36 -18.41
C TRP A 384 20.49 4.18 -19.05
N HIS A 385 20.66 4.04 -20.37
CA HIS A 385 21.79 4.58 -21.11
C HIS A 385 21.36 5.37 -22.35
N HIS A 386 20.05 5.53 -22.56
CA HIS A 386 19.45 6.26 -23.68
C HIS A 386 19.86 5.75 -25.07
N SER A 387 20.32 4.49 -25.17
CA SER A 387 20.41 3.80 -26.46
C SER A 387 19.01 3.73 -27.08
N ALA A 388 18.90 4.15 -28.33
CA ALA A 388 17.65 4.25 -29.06
C ALA A 388 17.63 3.27 -30.23
N PHE A 389 16.51 2.59 -30.42
CA PHE A 389 16.34 1.52 -31.40
C PHE A 389 15.07 1.75 -32.21
N ASP A 390 15.14 1.44 -33.50
CA ASP A 390 13.97 1.37 -34.36
C ASP A 390 13.09 0.17 -33.99
N LEU A 391 11.80 0.40 -33.72
CA LEU A 391 10.88 -0.62 -33.23
C LEU A 391 10.52 -1.69 -34.27
N ASN A 392 10.62 -1.38 -35.56
CA ASN A 392 10.32 -2.33 -36.64
C ASN A 392 11.54 -3.20 -36.98
N SER A 393 12.66 -2.53 -37.24
CA SER A 393 13.87 -3.16 -37.77
C SER A 393 14.90 -3.54 -36.71
N GLY A 394 14.76 -3.01 -35.49
CA GLY A 394 15.74 -3.18 -34.43
C GLY A 394 17.02 -2.37 -34.60
N GLN A 395 17.12 -1.56 -35.66
CA GLN A 395 18.34 -0.81 -35.98
C GLN A 395 18.67 0.20 -34.89
N VAL A 396 19.97 0.35 -34.60
CA VAL A 396 20.47 1.30 -33.62
C VAL A 396 20.33 2.71 -34.19
N ARG A 397 19.50 3.54 -33.56
CA ARG A 397 19.36 4.97 -33.85
C ARG A 397 20.33 5.81 -33.02
N LYS A 398 20.53 5.47 -31.74
CA LYS A 398 21.53 6.07 -30.83
C LYS A 398 22.16 4.98 -29.97
N TRP A 399 23.44 5.11 -29.64
CA TRP A 399 24.16 4.10 -28.86
C TRP A 399 24.81 4.73 -27.63
N ALA A 400 24.29 4.37 -26.44
CA ALA A 400 24.81 4.72 -25.13
C ALA A 400 25.22 6.20 -24.93
N PRO A 401 24.41 7.22 -25.30
CA PRO A 401 24.79 8.62 -25.13
C PRO A 401 24.83 9.09 -23.66
N TRP A 402 24.36 8.29 -22.71
CA TRP A 402 24.31 8.62 -21.29
C TRP A 402 25.24 7.71 -20.46
N PRO A 403 26.01 8.23 -19.47
CA PRO A 403 26.00 9.60 -18.92
C PRO A 403 26.71 10.64 -19.82
N PRO A 404 26.41 11.95 -19.71
CA PRO A 404 27.10 13.00 -20.45
C PRO A 404 28.60 12.98 -20.10
N ALA A 405 29.47 13.28 -21.08
CA ALA A 405 30.94 13.13 -21.03
C ALA A 405 31.50 11.69 -21.04
N LEU A 406 30.79 10.68 -20.52
CA LEU A 406 31.26 9.28 -20.48
C LEU A 406 30.59 8.35 -21.51
N GLY A 407 29.44 8.74 -22.07
CA GLY A 407 28.66 7.89 -22.99
C GLY A 407 29.43 7.44 -24.23
N ALA A 408 30.29 8.30 -24.79
CA ALA A 408 31.14 7.93 -25.92
C ALA A 408 32.17 6.83 -25.56
N VAL A 409 32.70 6.86 -24.34
CA VAL A 409 33.67 5.87 -23.83
C VAL A 409 32.97 4.55 -23.53
N PHE A 410 31.84 4.58 -22.82
CA PHE A 410 31.06 3.36 -22.52
C PHE A 410 30.47 2.72 -23.78
N GLY A 411 29.99 3.53 -24.73
CA GLY A 411 29.50 3.07 -26.02
C GLY A 411 30.58 2.39 -26.88
N ALA A 412 31.87 2.69 -26.66
CA ALA A 412 32.98 2.04 -27.33
C ALA A 412 33.37 0.68 -26.71
N LEU A 413 33.00 0.40 -25.46
CA LEU A 413 33.29 -0.87 -24.77
C LEU A 413 32.48 -2.06 -25.30
N ARG A 414 31.37 -1.80 -26.00
CA ARG A 414 30.48 -2.81 -26.58
C ARG A 414 30.13 -2.44 -28.01
N PRO A 415 30.30 -3.35 -29.00
CA PRO A 415 29.94 -3.07 -30.38
C PRO A 415 28.43 -2.80 -30.50
N LYS A 416 28.05 -1.92 -31.43
CA LYS A 416 26.64 -1.64 -31.73
C LYS A 416 25.94 -2.92 -32.13
N GLN A 417 24.89 -3.27 -31.40
CA GLN A 417 24.08 -4.44 -31.66
C GLN A 417 22.62 -4.03 -31.86
N LYS A 418 21.97 -4.63 -32.87
CA LYS A 418 20.55 -4.42 -33.13
C LYS A 418 19.71 -4.97 -31.98
N LEU A 419 18.61 -4.29 -31.67
CA LEU A 419 17.57 -4.82 -30.81
C LEU A 419 16.83 -5.90 -31.60
N ARG A 420 16.82 -7.14 -31.13
CA ARG A 420 16.06 -8.19 -31.84
C ARG A 420 14.57 -7.85 -31.83
N THR A 421 13.94 -7.96 -32.99
CA THR A 421 12.50 -7.77 -33.20
C THR A 421 11.87 -9.05 -33.75
N TRP A 422 10.57 -9.21 -33.53
CA TRP A 422 9.77 -10.31 -34.07
C TRP A 422 8.53 -9.77 -34.80
N PRO A 423 8.12 -10.41 -35.90
CA PRO A 423 6.82 -10.16 -36.52
C PRO A 423 5.68 -10.40 -35.53
N THR A 424 4.68 -9.53 -35.58
CA THR A 424 3.48 -9.61 -34.76
C THR A 424 2.24 -9.62 -35.64
N ARG A 425 1.16 -10.24 -35.17
CA ARG A 425 -0.18 -10.09 -35.74
C ARG A 425 -1.25 -10.30 -34.67
N ILE A 426 -2.43 -9.75 -34.91
CA ILE A 426 -3.64 -10.03 -34.13
C ILE A 426 -4.52 -10.93 -34.98
N ALA A 427 -4.88 -12.10 -34.46
CA ALA A 427 -5.76 -13.05 -35.12
C ALA A 427 -6.44 -13.95 -34.08
N ASP A 428 -7.66 -14.39 -34.35
CA ASP A 428 -8.43 -15.29 -33.47
C ASP A 428 -8.56 -14.78 -32.01
N GLY A 429 -8.50 -13.45 -31.79
CA GLY A 429 -8.54 -12.83 -30.45
C GLY A 429 -7.22 -12.91 -29.67
N PHE A 430 -6.11 -13.27 -30.31
CA PHE A 430 -4.78 -13.37 -29.69
C PHE A 430 -3.76 -12.48 -30.40
N VAL A 431 -2.77 -12.05 -29.61
CA VAL A 431 -1.50 -11.52 -30.12
C VAL A 431 -0.58 -12.70 -30.42
N TRP A 432 -0.08 -12.74 -31.66
CA TRP A 432 0.82 -13.79 -32.15
C TRP A 432 2.21 -13.22 -32.41
N ILE A 433 3.23 -14.02 -32.09
CA ILE A 433 4.64 -13.73 -32.39
C ILE A 433 5.14 -14.74 -33.42
N GLY A 434 5.72 -14.24 -34.51
CA GLY A 434 6.37 -15.05 -35.53
C GLY A 434 7.82 -15.36 -35.15
N THR A 435 8.19 -16.63 -35.10
CA THR A 435 9.56 -17.09 -34.97
C THR A 435 9.96 -17.86 -36.24
N LYS A 436 11.23 -17.74 -36.66
CA LYS A 436 11.73 -18.58 -37.75
C LYS A 436 11.65 -20.04 -37.29
N SER A 437 11.01 -20.90 -38.09
CA SER A 437 11.03 -22.35 -37.84
C SER A 437 12.49 -22.81 -37.75
N LYS A 438 12.80 -23.65 -36.78
CA LYS A 438 14.06 -24.40 -36.79
C LYS A 438 14.12 -25.34 -37.98
#